data_AF-A0A7C2S337-F1
#
_entry.id   AF-A0A7C2S337-F1
#
_cell.length_a   1.000
_cell.length_b   1.000
_cell.length_c   1.000
_cell.angle_alpha   90.00
_cell.angle_beta   90.00
_cell.angle_gamma   90.00
#
_symmetry.space_group_name_H-M   'P 1'
#
loop_
_entity.id
_entity.type
_entity.pdbx_description
1 polymer ?
#
loop_
_entity_poly.entity_id
_entity_poly.type
_entity_poly.pdbx_seq_one_letter_code
_entity_poly.pdbx_strand_id
1 'polypeptide(L)' 'LMMGVIERKQRTLALIRSSDGTIHQVAVGNYAGQNYGRINSIQEDRVDLTEIIPDGAGGWIERPASIAMREGTQGNKP' A
#
# COMPACT_ATOMS: atom_id res chain seq x y z
N LEU A 1 -0.73 1.05 -7.38
CA LEU A 1 0.76 1.01 -7.43
C LEU A 1 1.31 2.01 -6.44
N MET A 2 2.50 1.77 -5.89
CA MET A 2 3.15 2.74 -5.00
C MET A 2 4.02 3.72 -5.83
N MET A 3 3.92 5.00 -5.52
CA MET A 3 4.65 6.09 -6.20
C MET A 3 5.81 6.65 -5.36
N GLY A 4 5.85 6.34 -4.06
CA GLY A 4 6.88 6.87 -3.16
C GLY A 4 6.49 6.80 -1.69
N VAL A 5 7.44 7.20 -0.85
CA VAL A 5 7.27 7.44 0.58
C VAL A 5 7.58 8.89 0.88
N ILE A 6 6.80 9.53 1.75
CA ILE A 6 7.09 10.85 2.29
C ILE A 6 7.06 10.81 3.81
N GLU A 7 7.83 11.71 4.42
CA GLU A 7 7.76 11.97 5.85
C GLU A 7 6.99 13.27 6.08
N ARG A 8 5.95 13.22 6.92
CA ARG A 8 5.16 14.40 7.28
C ARG A 8 4.81 14.38 8.75
N LYS A 9 5.20 15.43 9.48
CA LYS A 9 4.95 15.56 10.94
C LYS A 9 5.39 14.29 11.71
N GLN A 10 6.60 13.79 11.42
CA GLN A 10 7.17 12.57 12.01
C GLN A 10 6.36 11.30 11.74
N ARG A 11 5.65 11.25 10.60
CA ARG A 11 4.94 10.06 10.14
C ARG A 11 5.36 9.70 8.72
N THR A 12 5.73 8.44 8.54
CA THR A 12 5.94 7.81 7.24
C THR A 12 4.60 7.56 6.55
N LEU A 13 4.45 8.09 5.33
CA LEU A 13 3.26 7.92 4.50
C LEU A 13 3.65 7.36 3.13
N ALA A 14 2.95 6.34 2.68
CA ALA A 14 3.07 5.84 1.30
C ALA A 14 2.13 6.61 0.37
N LEU A 15 2.60 6.86 -0.84
CA LEU A 15 1.80 7.44 -1.93
C LEU A 15 1.30 6.32 -2.83
N ILE A 16 0.00 6.03 -2.78
CA ILE A 16 -0.62 4.96 -3.57
C ILE A 16 -1.45 5.57 -4.70
N ARG A 17 -1.12 5.20 -5.95
CA ARG A 17 -1.94 5.52 -7.11
C ARG A 17 -3.00 4.45 -7.35
N SER A 18 -4.26 4.86 -7.32
CA SER A 18 -5.44 4.07 -7.67
C SER A 18 -5.58 3.93 -9.19
N SER A 19 -6.47 3.03 -9.64
CA SER A 19 -6.70 2.76 -11.07
C SER A 19 -7.25 3.97 -11.83
N ASP A 20 -8.04 4.81 -11.16
CA ASP A 20 -8.55 6.10 -11.65
C ASP A 20 -7.46 7.19 -11.74
N GLY A 21 -6.26 6.92 -11.23
CA GLY A 21 -5.13 7.83 -11.21
C GLY A 21 -5.03 8.72 -9.98
N THR A 22 -5.97 8.63 -9.04
CA THR A 22 -5.93 9.37 -7.77
C THR A 22 -4.75 8.91 -6.91
N ILE A 23 -4.05 9.87 -6.27
CA ILE A 23 -2.97 9.59 -5.30
C ILE A 23 -3.52 9.69 -3.88
N HIS A 24 -3.44 8.58 -3.15
CA HIS A 24 -3.78 8.50 -1.73
C HIS A 24 -2.51 8.51 -0.88
N GLN A 25 -2.52 9.28 0.20
CA GLN A 25 -1.51 9.20 1.26
C GLN A 25 -2.02 8.25 2.33
N VAL A 26 -1.27 7.19 2.63
CA VAL A 26 -1.68 6.17 3.60
C VAL A 26 -0.56 5.88 4.59
N ALA A 27 -0.94 5.61 5.84
CA ALA A 27 -0.04 5.22 6.93
C ALA A 27 -0.27 3.75 7.31
N VAL A 28 0.61 3.21 8.16
CA VAL A 28 0.39 1.91 8.82
C VAL A 28 -0.97 1.92 9.54
N GLY A 29 -1.75 0.85 9.36
CA GLY A 29 -3.10 0.71 9.86
C GLY A 29 -4.20 1.29 8.97
N ASN A 30 -3.87 2.04 7.90
CA ASN A 30 -4.83 2.39 6.84
C ASN A 30 -5.07 1.18 5.91
N TYR A 31 -5.90 1.38 4.89
CA TYR A 31 -6.31 0.34 3.95
C TYR A 31 -5.96 0.71 2.52
N ALA A 32 -5.52 -0.28 1.74
CA ALA A 32 -5.20 -0.15 0.32
C ALA A 32 -5.30 -1.50 -0.40
N GLY A 33 -5.04 -1.54 -1.71
CA GLY A 33 -5.08 -2.77 -2.49
C GLY A 33 -6.49 -3.10 -3.02
N GLN A 34 -6.62 -4.26 -3.67
CA GLN A 34 -7.86 -4.64 -4.35
C GLN A 34 -8.92 -5.16 -3.37
N ASN A 35 -8.48 -5.73 -2.24
CA ASN A 35 -9.38 -6.36 -1.27
C ASN A 35 -9.34 -5.65 0.09
N TYR A 36 -9.24 -4.32 0.09
CA TYR A 36 -9.20 -3.49 1.30
C TYR A 36 -8.20 -4.02 2.34
N GLY A 37 -6.98 -4.27 1.90
CA GLY A 37 -5.94 -4.81 2.75
C GLY A 37 -5.46 -3.80 3.78
N ARG A 38 -5.36 -4.22 5.04
CA ARG A 38 -4.81 -3.40 6.12
C ARG A 38 -3.30 -3.31 5.97
N ILE A 39 -2.77 -2.09 5.95
CA ILE A 39 -1.35 -1.83 5.83
C ILE A 39 -0.64 -2.22 7.12
N ASN A 40 0.32 -3.14 7.00
CA ASN A 40 1.13 -3.63 8.11
C ASN A 40 2.43 -2.85 8.24
N SER A 41 3.05 -2.49 7.10
CA SER A 41 4.34 -1.82 7.07
C SER A 41 4.51 -1.01 5.76
N ILE A 42 5.34 0.02 5.82
CA ILE A 42 5.72 0.85 4.67
C ILE A 42 7.25 0.82 4.57
N GLN A 43 7.77 0.45 3.40
CA GLN A 43 9.20 0.47 3.06
C GLN A 43 9.42 1.43 1.88
N GLU A 44 10.68 1.69 1.54
CA GLU A 44 11.02 2.58 0.43
C GLU A 44 10.50 2.08 -0.92
N ASP A 45 10.44 0.77 -1.13
CA ASP A 45 10.14 0.12 -2.40
C ASP A 45 8.79 -0.61 -2.42
N ARG A 46 8.09 -0.73 -1.29
CA ARG A 46 6.80 -1.43 -1.19
C ARG A 46 5.98 -1.03 0.04
N VAL A 47 4.71 -1.42 -0.01
CA VAL A 47 3.81 -1.47 1.14
C VAL A 47 3.34 -2.91 1.32
N ASP A 48 3.56 -3.48 2.51
CA ASP A 48 3.01 -4.80 2.86
C ASP A 48 1.66 -4.64 3.58
N LEU A 49 0.72 -5.51 3.25
CA LEU A 49 -0.64 -5.47 3.77
C LEU A 49 -1.23 -6.89 3.96
N THR A 50 -2.25 -6.98 4.80
CA THR A 50 -3.07 -8.19 4.96
C THR A 50 -4.45 -7.94 4.37
N GLU A 51 -4.82 -8.72 3.37
CA GLU A 51 -6.16 -8.74 2.80
C GLU A 51 -7.03 -9.82 3.44
N ILE A 52 -8.34 -9.61 3.41
CA ILE A 52 -9.31 -10.64 3.78
C ILE A 52 -10.02 -11.05 2.48
N ILE A 53 -9.87 -12.31 2.10
CA ILE A 53 -10.43 -12.85 0.84
C ILE A 53 -11.30 -14.07 1.10
N PRO A 54 -12.28 -14.38 0.22
CA PRO A 54 -13.07 -15.59 0.32
C PRO A 54 -12.19 -16.84 0.17
N ASP A 55 -12.49 -17.89 0.95
CA ASP A 55 -11.76 -19.17 0.90
C ASP A 55 -12.30 -20.17 -0.14
N GLY A 56 -13.44 -19.86 -0.77
CA GLY A 56 -14.14 -20.73 -1.72
C GLY A 56 -15.14 -21.72 -1.11
N ALA A 57 -15.20 -21.84 0.22
CA ALA A 57 -16.12 -22.68 0.99
C ALA A 57 -17.15 -21.87 1.82
N GLY A 58 -17.17 -20.54 1.65
CA GLY A 58 -18.06 -19.62 2.36
C GLY A 58 -17.43 -18.98 3.60
N GLY A 59 -16.15 -19.23 3.85
CA GLY A 59 -15.35 -18.57 4.87
C GLY A 59 -14.47 -17.46 4.30
N TRP A 60 -13.62 -16.93 5.18
CA TRP A 60 -12.68 -15.86 4.88
C TRP A 60 -11.29 -16.26 5.39
N ILE A 61 -10.26 -15.93 4.63
CA ILE A 61 -8.86 -16.11 5.03
C ILE A 61 -8.10 -14.81 4.94
N GLU A 62 -7.09 -14.68 5.79
CA GLU A 62 -6.09 -13.64 5.66
C GLU A 62 -5.07 -14.01 4.59
N ARG A 63 -4.75 -13.05 3.71
CA ARG A 63 -3.74 -13.21 2.67
C ARG A 63 -2.72 -12.08 2.76
N PRO A 64 -1.43 -12.38 2.95
CA PRO A 64 -0.37 -11.39 2.75
C PRO A 64 -0.33 -10.92 1.30
N ALA A 65 -0.27 -9.61 1.08
CA ALA A 65 0.00 -9.05 -0.23
C ALA A 65 0.86 -7.79 -0.11
N SER A 66 1.36 -7.30 -1.24
CA SER A 66 2.16 -6.10 -1.26
C SER A 66 1.94 -5.26 -2.52
N ILE A 67 2.07 -3.95 -2.36
CA ILE A 67 2.01 -2.97 -3.44
C ILE A 67 3.43 -2.50 -3.70
N ALA A 68 4.04 -2.97 -4.78
CA ALA A 68 5.38 -2.56 -5.17
C ALA A 68 5.40 -1.13 -5.72
N MET A 69 6.55 -0.47 -5.52
CA MET A 69 6.90 0.78 -6.17
C MET A 69 6.96 0.56 -7.68
N ARG A 70 6.41 1.51 -8.45
CA ARG A 70 6.57 1.50 -9.89
C ARG A 70 8.03 1.85 -10.23
N GLU A 71 8.75 0.96 -10.91
CA GLU A 71 10.05 1.28 -11.50
C GLU A 71 9.92 2.50 -12.43
N GLY A 72 10.79 3.49 -12.23
CA GLY A 72 10.85 4.71 -13.05
C GLY A 72 10.43 6.01 -12.35
N THR A 73 10.09 6.00 -11.07
CA THR A 73 9.89 7.23 -10.29
C THR A 73 10.52 7.13 -8.89
N GLN A 74 11.84 6.93 -8.82
CA GLN A 74 12.57 7.43 -7.65
C GLN A 74 12.50 8.95 -7.74
N GLY A 75 11.70 9.56 -6.87
CA GLY A 75 11.74 11.00 -6.66
C GLY A 75 13.18 11.38 -6.32
N ASN A 76 13.78 12.17 -7.20
CA ASN A 76 15.10 12.76 -7.03
C ASN A 76 15.18 13.35 -5.61
N LYS A 77 15.93 12.69 -4.72
CA LYS A 77 16.30 13.27 -3.42
C LYS A 77 17.40 14.29 -3.74
N PRO A 78 17.26 15.57 -3.36
CA PRO A 78 18.31 16.56 -3.61
C PRO A 78 19.61 16.20 -2.90
#